data_AF-A0A4Y2JCR2-F1
#
_entry.id   AF-A0A4Y2JCR2-F1
#
_cell.length_a   1.000
_cell.length_b   1.000
_cell.length_c   1.000
_cell.angle_alpha   90.00
_cell.angle_beta   90.00
_cell.angle_gamma   90.00
#
_symmetry.space_group_name_H-M   'P 1'
#
loop_
_entity.id
_entity.type
_entity.pdbx_description
1 polymer ?
#
loop_
_entity_poly.entity_id
_entity_poly.type
_entity_poly.pdbx_seq_one_letter_code
_entity_poly.pdbx_strand_id
1 'polypeptide(L)'
;MHGRRESGEPLDGAEMESIKREFSYTSSFLPWISKGMATYSNQEKAEMHFMYGLANGNDLEAERLYRQRFPRRHVTDQKLFERLHRCLCETGSFVTGMHDTGRGRGVRTPQVVEDILQGVGDRPDISTREVSRAVNVSHSIVWRVLRDEGLHPSHVQKVQALITADYAPRVEFARWFLQQLAAQPDFSAHVLFTDESTFTREGISNTHNLHVFF
;
A
#
# COMPACT_ATOMS: atom_id res chain seq x y z
N MET A 1 3.63 -50.61 -12.50
CA MET A 1 4.34 -49.64 -13.36
C MET A 1 4.33 -48.29 -12.65
N HIS A 2 5.34 -48.01 -11.82
CA HIS A 2 5.48 -46.70 -11.15
C HIS A 2 6.54 -45.90 -11.89
N GLY A 3 6.09 -44.92 -12.67
CA GLY A 3 6.96 -43.91 -13.27
C GLY A 3 7.39 -42.92 -12.20
N ARG A 4 8.71 -42.79 -11.97
CA ARG A 4 9.30 -41.65 -11.28
C ARG A 4 8.98 -40.38 -12.09
N ARG A 5 8.54 -39.32 -11.42
CA ARG A 5 8.61 -37.95 -11.96
C ARG A 5 9.89 -37.30 -11.48
N GLU A 6 10.60 -36.70 -12.44
CA GLU A 6 11.83 -35.95 -12.26
C GLU A 6 11.53 -34.58 -11.65
N SER A 7 12.42 -34.12 -10.76
CA SER A 7 12.40 -32.83 -10.10
C SER A 7 12.92 -31.74 -11.05
N GLY A 8 12.04 -30.89 -11.59
CA GLY A 8 12.52 -29.76 -12.41
C GLY A 8 11.50 -28.90 -13.15
N GLU A 9 10.20 -29.19 -13.14
CA GLU A 9 9.19 -28.38 -13.84
C GLU A 9 8.62 -27.26 -12.94
N PRO A 10 8.49 -26.01 -13.41
CA PRO A 10 7.84 -24.94 -12.65
C PRO A 10 6.33 -25.21 -12.55
N LEU A 11 5.78 -25.12 -11.33
CA LEU A 11 4.37 -25.37 -11.05
C LEU A 11 3.46 -24.43 -11.86
N ASP A 12 2.41 -25.00 -12.45
CA ASP A 12 1.40 -24.28 -13.24
C ASP A 12 0.70 -23.20 -12.40
N GLY A 13 0.39 -22.06 -13.02
CA GLY A 13 -0.27 -20.92 -12.37
C GLY A 13 -1.63 -21.28 -11.74
N ALA A 14 -2.28 -22.32 -12.25
CA ALA A 14 -3.51 -22.87 -11.67
C ALA A 14 -3.28 -23.66 -10.37
N GLU A 15 -2.16 -24.37 -10.23
CA GLU A 15 -1.79 -25.04 -8.96
C GLU A 15 -1.37 -24.00 -7.91
N MET A 16 -0.66 -22.93 -8.30
CA MET A 16 -0.35 -21.83 -7.38
C MET A 16 -1.61 -21.11 -6.88
N GLU A 17 -2.63 -20.91 -7.72
CA GLU A 17 -3.91 -20.34 -7.30
C GLU A 17 -4.74 -21.31 -6.44
N SER A 18 -4.64 -22.63 -6.66
CA SER A 18 -5.24 -23.63 -5.76
C SER A 18 -4.58 -23.64 -4.38
N ILE A 19 -3.25 -23.50 -4.33
CA ILE A 19 -2.49 -23.34 -3.08
C ILE A 19 -2.93 -22.03 -2.40
N LYS A 20 -2.96 -20.89 -3.10
CA LYS A 20 -3.45 -19.62 -2.52
C LYS A 20 -4.91 -19.69 -2.02
N ARG A 21 -5.77 -20.49 -2.65
CA ARG A 21 -7.15 -20.75 -2.21
C ARG A 21 -7.25 -21.70 -1.02
N GLU A 22 -6.34 -22.67 -0.87
CA GLU A 22 -6.24 -23.48 0.36
C GLU A 22 -5.70 -22.66 1.54
N PHE A 23 -4.82 -21.69 1.29
CA PHE A 23 -4.28 -20.80 2.31
C PHE A 23 -5.21 -19.65 2.73
N SER A 24 -6.36 -19.45 2.06
CA SER A 24 -7.31 -18.38 2.39
C SER A 24 -8.46 -18.80 3.32
N TYR A 25 -8.41 -20.01 3.90
CA TYR A 25 -9.37 -20.46 4.91
C TYR A 25 -8.67 -20.87 6.22
N THR A 26 -7.92 -19.96 6.83
CA THR A 26 -7.35 -20.19 8.16
C THR A 26 -8.09 -19.37 9.22
N SER A 27 -9.14 -20.02 9.72
CA SER A 27 -9.41 -20.16 11.15
C SER A 27 -9.63 -18.89 11.97
N SER A 28 -10.89 -18.66 12.33
CA SER A 28 -11.36 -17.72 13.35
C SER A 28 -10.90 -18.04 14.79
N PHE A 29 -9.78 -18.74 14.99
CA PHE A 29 -9.31 -19.27 16.27
C PHE A 29 -7.92 -18.77 16.72
N LEU A 30 -7.39 -17.71 16.11
CA LEU A 30 -5.99 -17.30 16.29
C LEU A 30 -5.65 -16.18 17.31
N PRO A 31 -6.58 -15.48 18.01
CA PRO A 31 -6.15 -14.44 18.97
C PRO A 31 -5.47 -14.97 20.24
N TRP A 32 -5.81 -16.18 20.71
CA TRP A 32 -5.36 -16.68 22.02
C TRP A 32 -3.98 -17.35 22.01
N ILE A 33 -3.52 -17.82 20.83
CA ILE A 33 -2.29 -18.62 20.69
C ILE A 33 -1.03 -17.74 20.86
N SER A 34 -1.12 -16.46 20.51
CA SER A 34 0.01 -15.53 20.37
C SER A 34 0.61 -15.02 21.69
N LYS A 35 -0.16 -14.99 22.79
CA LYS A 35 0.19 -14.19 23.99
C LYS A 35 1.49 -14.61 24.71
N GLY A 36 2.02 -15.81 24.45
CA GLY A 36 3.27 -16.31 25.03
C GLY A 36 4.46 -16.44 24.06
N MET A 37 4.27 -16.25 22.75
CA MET A 37 5.33 -16.45 21.75
C MET A 37 6.12 -15.17 21.46
N ALA A 38 5.55 -14.00 21.72
CA ALA A 38 6.21 -12.71 21.45
C ALA A 38 7.41 -12.43 22.39
N THR A 39 7.48 -13.09 23.54
CA THR A 39 8.51 -12.89 24.57
C THR A 39 9.83 -13.62 24.28
N TYR A 40 9.85 -14.52 23.30
CA TYR A 40 11.00 -15.34 22.96
C TYR A 40 11.57 -14.96 21.59
N SER A 41 12.88 -14.98 21.46
CA SER A 41 13.56 -14.79 20.17
C SER A 41 13.28 -15.96 19.22
N ASN A 42 13.42 -15.75 17.90
CA ASN A 42 13.25 -16.84 16.92
C ASN A 42 14.23 -17.99 17.15
N GLN A 43 15.42 -17.70 17.67
CA GLN A 43 16.38 -18.72 18.05
C GLN A 43 15.85 -19.58 19.20
N GLU A 44 15.35 -18.95 20.28
CA GLU A 44 14.79 -19.68 21.41
C GLU A 44 13.58 -20.52 21.01
N LYS A 45 12.74 -20.01 20.10
CA LYS A 45 11.61 -20.74 19.52
C LYS A 45 12.05 -21.99 18.74
N ALA A 46 13.08 -21.86 17.92
CA ALA A 46 13.63 -23.00 17.17
C ALA A 46 14.22 -24.06 18.10
N GLU A 47 14.96 -23.63 19.12
CA GLU A 47 15.54 -24.53 20.14
C GLU A 47 14.45 -25.23 20.95
N MET A 48 13.36 -24.54 21.30
CA MET A 48 12.20 -25.15 21.97
C MET A 48 11.53 -26.19 21.07
N HIS A 49 11.25 -25.85 19.81
CA HIS A 49 10.70 -26.80 18.85
C HIS A 49 11.60 -28.05 18.69
N PHE A 50 12.92 -27.85 18.66
CA PHE A 50 13.88 -28.96 18.60
C PHE A 50 13.80 -29.86 19.83
N MET A 51 13.73 -29.30 21.04
CA MET A 51 13.54 -30.10 22.27
C MET A 51 12.22 -30.85 22.31
N TYR A 52 11.15 -30.26 21.75
CA TYR A 52 9.86 -30.94 21.59
C TYR A 52 9.94 -32.15 20.66
N GLY A 53 10.70 -32.04 19.57
CA GLY A 53 11.03 -33.16 18.69
C GLY A 53 11.83 -34.26 19.40
N LEU A 54 12.86 -33.89 20.16
CA LEU A 54 13.66 -34.84 20.96
C LEU A 54 12.84 -35.57 22.03
N ALA A 55 11.86 -34.88 22.60
CA ALA A 55 10.92 -35.44 23.58
C ALA A 55 9.79 -36.26 22.95
N ASN A 56 9.84 -36.52 21.64
CA ASN A 56 8.81 -37.25 20.88
C ASN A 56 7.40 -36.69 21.08
N GLY A 57 7.28 -35.36 21.14
CA GLY A 57 6.00 -34.65 21.30
C GLY A 57 5.49 -34.55 22.75
N ASN A 58 6.32 -34.84 23.75
CA ASN A 58 5.95 -34.67 25.15
C ASN A 58 6.40 -33.30 25.70
N ASP A 59 5.44 -32.43 26.04
CA ASP A 59 5.69 -31.08 26.58
C ASP A 59 6.55 -31.08 27.85
N LEU A 60 6.27 -31.98 28.79
CA LEU A 60 6.96 -32.02 30.09
C LEU A 60 8.42 -32.44 29.95
N GLU A 61 8.64 -33.44 29.09
CA GLU A 61 9.99 -33.92 28.81
C GLU A 61 10.77 -32.91 27.96
N ALA A 62 10.11 -32.23 27.03
CA ALA A 62 10.69 -31.13 26.26
C ALA A 62 11.15 -29.98 27.16
N GLU A 63 10.32 -29.59 28.15
CA GLU A 63 10.69 -28.58 29.13
C GLU A 63 11.88 -29.02 29.98
N ARG A 64 11.88 -30.27 30.45
CA ARG A 64 12.97 -30.84 31.26
C ARG A 64 14.30 -30.79 30.50
N LEU A 65 14.30 -31.24 29.25
CA LEU A 65 15.48 -31.22 28.36
C LEU A 65 15.92 -29.78 28.06
N TYR A 66 14.98 -28.88 27.80
CA TYR A 66 15.28 -27.47 27.54
C TYR A 66 15.92 -26.79 28.75
N ARG A 67 15.39 -26.99 29.96
CA ARG A 67 15.94 -26.46 31.21
C ARG A 67 17.32 -27.04 31.54
N GLN A 68 17.52 -28.33 31.27
CA GLN A 68 18.82 -28.99 31.43
C GLN A 68 19.86 -28.40 30.47
N ARG A 69 19.47 -28.12 29.23
CA ARG A 69 20.36 -27.56 28.20
C ARG A 69 20.63 -26.07 28.39
N PHE A 70 19.65 -25.31 28.88
CA PHE A 70 19.72 -23.86 29.05
C PHE A 70 19.31 -23.42 30.48
N PRO A 71 20.17 -23.63 31.50
CA PRO A 71 19.81 -23.39 32.90
C PRO A 71 19.40 -21.95 33.27
N ARG A 72 19.73 -20.96 32.42
CA ARG A 72 19.41 -19.53 32.64
C ARG A 72 18.15 -19.06 31.91
N ARG A 73 17.52 -19.91 31.08
CA ARG A 73 16.33 -19.57 30.31
C ARG A 73 15.11 -20.23 30.94
N HIS A 74 14.09 -19.44 31.25
CA HIS A 74 12.86 -19.93 31.85
C HIS A 74 11.73 -19.99 30.83
N VAL A 75 11.05 -21.13 30.76
CA VAL A 75 9.83 -21.29 29.97
C VAL A 75 8.65 -21.06 30.90
N THR A 76 7.83 -20.04 30.63
CA THR A 76 6.69 -19.69 31.50
C THR A 76 5.47 -20.57 31.29
N ASP A 77 5.39 -21.27 30.15
CA ASP A 77 4.24 -22.06 29.75
C ASP A 77 4.66 -23.32 28.99
N GLN A 78 4.32 -24.49 29.55
CA GLN A 78 4.65 -25.80 29.00
C GLN A 78 3.99 -26.05 27.64
N LYS A 79 2.81 -25.46 27.40
CA LYS A 79 2.11 -25.59 26.12
C LYS A 79 2.73 -24.76 25.01
N LEU A 80 3.79 -24.00 25.29
CA LEU A 80 4.52 -23.27 24.26
C LEU A 80 5.21 -24.21 23.26
N PHE A 81 5.72 -25.35 23.72
CA PHE A 81 6.42 -26.33 22.87
C PHE A 81 5.49 -26.93 21.79
N GLU A 82 4.35 -27.48 22.21
CA GLU A 82 3.29 -27.95 21.31
C GLU A 82 2.83 -26.85 20.34
N ARG A 83 2.57 -25.63 20.84
CA ARG A 83 2.11 -24.50 20.00
C ARG A 83 3.12 -24.11 18.93
N LEU A 84 4.40 -24.03 19.28
CA LEU A 84 5.46 -23.71 18.32
C LEU A 84 5.53 -24.74 17.21
N HIS A 85 5.45 -26.03 17.57
CA HIS A 85 5.43 -27.11 16.59
C HIS A 85 4.19 -27.04 15.69
N ARG A 86 3.00 -26.85 16.27
CA ARG A 86 1.76 -26.73 15.53
C ARG A 86 1.76 -25.55 14.56
N CYS A 87 2.26 -24.38 14.99
CA CYS A 87 2.39 -23.21 14.11
C CYS A 87 3.31 -23.48 12.92
N LEU A 88 4.40 -24.23 13.10
CA LEU A 88 5.26 -24.64 11.99
C LEU A 88 4.55 -25.62 11.04
N CYS A 89 3.78 -26.56 11.57
CA CYS A 89 3.04 -27.52 10.75
C CYS A 89 1.88 -26.89 9.98
N GLU A 90 1.14 -25.97 10.60
CA GLU A 90 -0.08 -25.39 10.02
C GLU A 90 0.19 -24.12 9.21
N THR A 91 1.10 -23.26 9.65
CA THR A 91 1.33 -21.94 9.07
C THR A 91 2.75 -21.77 8.52
N GLY A 92 3.68 -22.69 8.82
CA GLY A 92 5.07 -22.60 8.37
C GLY A 92 5.88 -21.47 9.03
N SER A 93 5.33 -20.79 10.04
CA SER A 93 5.94 -19.62 10.66
C SER A 93 5.68 -19.57 12.17
N PHE A 94 6.68 -19.10 12.93
CA PHE A 94 6.55 -18.80 14.36
C PHE A 94 5.78 -17.49 14.65
N VAL A 95 5.48 -16.71 13.61
CA VAL A 95 4.74 -15.45 13.71
C VAL A 95 3.31 -15.71 13.26
N THR A 96 2.36 -15.72 14.19
CA THR A 96 0.96 -15.49 13.83
C THR A 96 0.86 -14.04 13.40
N GLY A 97 0.50 -13.79 12.14
CA GLY A 97 0.38 -12.44 11.58
C GLY A 97 -0.48 -11.55 12.47
N MET A 98 0.17 -10.72 13.29
CA MET A 98 -0.49 -9.71 14.12
C MET A 98 -0.91 -8.50 13.28
N HIS A 99 -1.17 -8.72 11.99
CA HIS A 99 -1.54 -7.70 11.01
C HIS A 99 -3.06 -7.60 10.83
N ASP A 100 -3.82 -8.60 11.30
CA ASP A 100 -5.28 -8.65 11.08
C ASP A 100 -6.11 -8.34 12.33
N THR A 101 -5.50 -7.88 13.42
CA THR A 101 -6.23 -7.38 14.61
C THR A 101 -6.71 -5.93 14.46
N GLY A 102 -6.73 -5.39 13.24
CA GLY A 102 -7.44 -4.15 12.96
C GLY A 102 -8.95 -4.36 13.09
N ARG A 103 -9.65 -3.43 13.73
CA ARG A 103 -11.12 -3.37 13.75
C ARG A 103 -11.64 -3.60 12.32
N GLY A 104 -12.46 -4.64 12.13
CA GLY A 104 -13.00 -5.01 10.83
C GLY A 104 -13.53 -3.78 10.09
N ARG A 105 -13.12 -3.62 8.83
CA ARG A 105 -13.42 -2.46 7.97
C ARG A 105 -14.89 -2.47 7.54
N GLY A 106 -15.82 -2.34 8.48
CA GLY A 106 -17.27 -2.38 8.21
C GLY A 106 -17.77 -1.25 7.29
N VAL A 107 -16.94 -0.22 7.02
CA VAL A 107 -17.30 0.91 6.15
C VAL A 107 -16.69 0.81 4.74
N ARG A 108 -15.91 -0.25 4.44
CA ARG A 108 -15.41 -0.54 3.08
C ARG A 108 -16.15 -1.72 2.50
N THR A 109 -17.47 -1.60 2.38
CA THR A 109 -18.18 -2.51 1.48
C THR A 109 -17.71 -2.23 0.05
N PRO A 110 -17.57 -3.25 -0.81
CA PRO A 110 -17.22 -3.05 -2.22
C PRO A 110 -18.13 -2.01 -2.89
N GLN A 111 -19.41 -1.99 -2.51
CA GLN A 111 -20.38 -1.00 -2.99
C GLN A 111 -19.98 0.44 -2.67
N VAL A 112 -19.57 0.74 -1.43
CA VAL A 112 -19.17 2.11 -1.05
C VAL A 112 -17.92 2.55 -1.81
N VAL A 113 -16.99 1.63 -2.07
CA VAL A 113 -15.80 1.92 -2.87
C VAL A 113 -16.22 2.26 -4.30
N GLU A 114 -17.09 1.44 -4.90
CA GLU A 114 -17.61 1.67 -6.24
C GLU A 114 -18.35 3.01 -6.34
N ASP A 115 -19.22 3.33 -5.40
CA ASP A 115 -19.98 4.59 -5.40
C ASP A 115 -19.05 5.82 -5.32
N ILE A 116 -17.94 5.72 -4.58
CA ILE A 116 -16.91 6.77 -4.50
C ILE A 116 -16.19 6.93 -5.84
N LEU A 117 -15.77 5.80 -6.44
CA LEU A 117 -15.02 5.81 -7.70
C LEU A 117 -15.88 6.25 -8.86
N GLN A 118 -17.14 5.82 -8.93
CA GLN A 118 -18.11 6.29 -9.90
C GLN A 118 -18.33 7.80 -9.79
N GLY A 119 -18.52 8.32 -8.56
CA GLY A 119 -18.71 9.76 -8.35
C GLY A 119 -17.53 10.61 -8.80
N VAL A 120 -16.30 10.13 -8.61
CA VAL A 120 -15.09 10.80 -9.09
C VAL A 120 -14.86 10.58 -10.59
N GLY A 121 -15.23 9.41 -11.14
CA GLY A 121 -15.17 9.14 -12.57
C GLY A 121 -16.13 10.01 -13.38
N ASP A 122 -17.35 10.22 -12.89
CA ASP A 122 -18.36 11.06 -13.54
C ASP A 122 -17.99 12.55 -13.47
N ARG A 123 -17.42 12.97 -12.34
CA ARG A 123 -16.99 14.35 -12.10
C ARG A 123 -15.61 14.38 -11.44
N PRO A 124 -14.53 14.37 -12.23
CA PRO A 124 -13.17 14.41 -11.71
C PRO A 124 -12.83 15.66 -10.89
N ASP A 125 -13.58 16.75 -11.03
CA ASP A 125 -13.41 18.02 -10.31
C ASP A 125 -14.18 18.09 -8.97
N ILE A 126 -14.89 17.01 -8.62
CA ILE A 126 -15.74 16.97 -7.43
C ILE A 126 -14.92 17.05 -6.14
N SER A 127 -15.40 17.83 -5.17
CA SER A 127 -14.73 17.86 -3.88
C SER A 127 -14.93 16.55 -3.12
N THR A 128 -13.89 16.07 -2.44
CA THR A 128 -13.99 14.89 -1.55
C THR A 128 -15.07 15.02 -0.46
N ARG A 129 -15.43 16.25 -0.08
CA ARG A 129 -16.52 16.53 0.87
C ARG A 129 -17.89 16.33 0.23
N GLU A 130 -18.04 16.66 -1.04
CA GLU A 130 -19.27 16.45 -1.80
C GLU A 130 -19.49 14.95 -2.03
N VAL A 131 -18.47 14.20 -2.44
CA VAL A 131 -18.51 12.71 -2.52
C VAL A 131 -18.89 12.10 -1.18
N SER A 132 -18.27 12.57 -0.09
CA SER A 132 -18.57 12.12 1.28
C SER A 132 -20.06 12.30 1.64
N ARG A 133 -20.68 13.41 1.23
CA ARG A 133 -22.11 13.66 1.46
C ARG A 133 -23.00 12.81 0.56
N ALA A 134 -22.60 12.60 -0.69
CA ALA A 134 -23.36 11.79 -1.65
C ALA A 134 -23.41 10.32 -1.25
N VAL A 135 -22.27 9.76 -0.84
CA VAL A 135 -22.13 8.33 -0.45
C VAL A 135 -22.42 8.12 1.05
N ASN A 136 -22.66 9.19 1.82
CA ASN A 136 -22.92 9.15 3.25
C ASN A 136 -21.80 8.44 4.06
N VAL A 137 -20.56 8.77 3.77
CA VAL A 137 -19.37 8.25 4.47
C VAL A 137 -18.51 9.40 4.97
N SER A 138 -17.64 9.14 5.95
CA SER A 138 -16.71 10.17 6.41
C SER A 138 -15.74 10.58 5.29
N HIS A 139 -15.41 11.87 5.24
CA HIS A 139 -14.40 12.43 4.33
C HIS A 139 -13.05 11.69 4.35
N SER A 140 -12.65 11.18 5.52
CA SER A 140 -11.40 10.40 5.67
C SER A 140 -11.44 9.06 4.92
N ILE A 141 -12.63 8.46 4.75
CA ILE A 141 -12.79 7.21 3.99
C ILE A 141 -12.61 7.48 2.50
N VAL A 142 -13.25 8.53 1.99
CA VAL A 142 -13.11 8.96 0.58
C VAL A 142 -11.63 9.15 0.25
N TRP A 143 -10.90 9.93 1.03
CA TRP A 143 -9.46 10.13 0.82
C TRP A 143 -8.64 8.85 0.83
N ARG A 144 -8.99 7.90 1.69
CA ARG A 144 -8.26 6.64 1.78
C ARG A 144 -8.57 5.74 0.58
N VAL A 145 -9.82 5.71 0.11
CA VAL A 145 -10.21 4.97 -1.10
C VAL A 145 -9.49 5.55 -2.31
N LEU A 146 -9.57 6.87 -2.53
CA LEU A 146 -8.88 7.52 -3.66
C LEU A 146 -7.37 7.25 -3.64
N ARG A 147 -6.73 7.31 -2.47
CA ARG A 147 -5.30 6.99 -2.34
C ARG A 147 -4.99 5.53 -2.63
N ASP A 148 -5.80 4.60 -2.14
CA ASP A 148 -5.59 3.16 -2.36
C ASP A 148 -5.73 2.81 -3.85
N GLU A 149 -6.59 3.53 -4.58
CA GLU A 149 -6.78 3.42 -6.04
C GLU A 149 -5.82 4.31 -6.87
N GLY A 150 -4.89 5.02 -6.22
CA GLY A 150 -3.90 5.87 -6.90
C GLY A 150 -4.43 7.19 -7.48
N LEU A 151 -5.67 7.58 -7.15
CA LEU A 151 -6.28 8.83 -7.61
C LEU A 151 -5.80 10.00 -6.77
N HIS A 152 -5.16 10.98 -7.43
CA HIS A 152 -4.59 12.15 -6.78
C HIS A 152 -5.16 13.46 -7.33
N PRO A 153 -5.49 14.43 -6.46
CA PRO A 153 -5.97 15.73 -6.90
C PRO A 153 -4.81 16.53 -7.48
N SER A 154 -4.93 16.85 -8.76
CA SER A 154 -4.05 17.75 -9.50
C SER A 154 -4.67 19.15 -9.54
N HIS A 155 -3.90 20.19 -9.19
CA HIS A 155 -4.41 21.56 -9.23
C HIS A 155 -4.55 22.05 -10.68
N VAL A 156 -5.68 22.70 -10.96
CA VAL A 156 -5.92 23.28 -12.29
C VAL A 156 -5.11 24.56 -12.44
N GLN A 157 -4.13 24.54 -13.33
CA GLN A 157 -3.41 25.75 -13.72
C GLN A 157 -4.16 26.47 -14.84
N LYS A 158 -4.62 27.69 -14.56
CA LYS A 158 -5.14 28.58 -15.61
C LYS A 158 -3.97 29.07 -16.47
N VAL A 159 -3.93 28.63 -17.72
CA VAL A 159 -2.98 29.10 -18.73
C VAL A 159 -3.73 29.93 -19.77
N GLN A 160 -3.00 30.78 -20.50
CA GLN A 160 -3.57 31.51 -21.63
C GLN A 160 -4.17 30.52 -22.63
N ALA A 161 -5.43 30.75 -23.04
CA ALA A 161 -6.05 29.99 -24.11
C ALA A 161 -5.37 30.34 -25.44
N LEU A 162 -4.61 29.40 -26.00
CA LEU A 162 -3.97 29.56 -27.31
C LEU A 162 -4.92 29.10 -28.41
N ILE A 163 -5.10 29.93 -29.42
CA ILE A 163 -5.83 29.55 -30.64
C ILE A 163 -4.86 29.03 -31.70
N THR A 164 -5.38 28.30 -32.69
CA THR A 164 -4.55 27.67 -33.75
C THR A 164 -3.64 28.66 -34.48
N ALA A 165 -4.10 29.90 -34.63
CA ALA A 165 -3.31 30.97 -35.26
C ALA A 165 -2.09 31.42 -34.45
N ASP A 166 -2.06 31.19 -33.14
CA ASP A 166 -0.98 31.66 -32.26
C ASP A 166 0.27 30.76 -32.32
N TYR A 167 0.11 29.48 -32.67
CA TYR A 167 1.18 28.50 -32.55
C TYR A 167 2.36 28.79 -33.48
N ALA A 168 2.09 29.06 -34.77
CA ALA A 168 3.15 29.31 -35.74
C ALA A 168 3.96 30.58 -35.42
N PRO A 169 3.33 31.76 -35.20
CA PRO A 169 4.07 32.98 -34.83
C PRO A 169 4.89 32.83 -33.56
N ARG A 170 4.38 32.12 -32.54
CA ARG A 170 5.10 31.89 -31.28
C ARG A 170 6.36 31.04 -31.48
N VAL A 171 6.28 29.99 -32.30
CA VAL A 171 7.43 29.14 -32.62
C VAL A 171 8.45 29.91 -33.46
N GLU A 172 7.99 30.70 -34.44
CA GLU A 172 8.86 31.54 -35.25
C GLU A 172 9.60 32.57 -34.40
N PHE A 173 8.90 33.26 -33.51
CA PHE A 173 9.51 34.19 -32.55
C PHE A 173 10.55 33.49 -31.66
N ALA A 174 10.22 32.34 -31.08
CA ALA A 174 11.14 31.59 -30.23
C ALA A 174 12.41 31.17 -31.00
N ARG A 175 12.26 30.69 -32.24
CA ARG A 175 13.41 30.33 -33.10
C ARG A 175 14.26 31.55 -33.44
N TRP A 176 13.62 32.66 -33.82
CA TRP A 176 14.32 33.91 -34.09
C TRP A 176 15.09 34.38 -32.85
N PHE A 177 14.47 34.39 -31.67
CA PHE A 177 15.13 34.81 -30.43
C PHE A 177 16.35 33.94 -30.08
N LEU A 178 16.25 32.62 -30.29
CA LEU A 178 17.37 31.69 -30.11
C LEU A 178 18.52 31.96 -31.09
N GLN A 179 18.22 32.32 -32.34
CA GLN A 179 19.24 32.70 -33.33
C GLN A 179 19.97 33.98 -32.92
N GLN A 180 19.25 34.97 -32.38
CA GLN A 180 19.87 36.20 -31.88
C GLN A 180 20.81 35.92 -30.70
N LEU A 181 20.42 35.04 -29.77
CA LEU A 181 21.29 34.60 -28.66
C LEU A 181 22.52 33.85 -29.14
N ALA A 182 22.42 33.06 -30.22
CA ALA A 182 23.55 32.35 -30.79
C ALA A 182 24.55 33.30 -31.47
N ALA A 183 24.06 34.36 -32.12
CA ALA A 183 24.89 35.38 -32.75
C ALA A 183 25.53 36.34 -31.73
N GLN A 184 24.80 36.68 -30.67
CA GLN A 184 25.23 37.58 -29.60
C GLN A 184 24.78 37.01 -28.24
N PRO A 185 25.69 36.40 -27.47
CA PRO A 185 25.35 35.77 -26.19
C PRO A 185 24.71 36.71 -25.16
N ASP A 186 24.94 38.02 -25.27
CA ASP A 186 24.43 39.09 -24.41
C ASP A 186 23.18 39.79 -24.96
N PHE A 187 22.60 39.30 -26.06
CA PHE A 187 21.43 39.91 -26.71
C PHE A 187 20.27 40.14 -25.73
N SER A 188 19.98 39.19 -24.84
CA SER A 188 18.86 39.33 -23.88
C SER A 188 19.03 40.50 -22.91
N ALA A 189 20.26 40.92 -22.61
CA ALA A 189 20.52 42.05 -21.72
C ALA A 189 20.16 43.40 -22.36
N HIS A 190 20.02 43.43 -23.69
CA HIS A 190 19.70 44.62 -24.48
C HIS A 190 18.20 44.71 -24.82
N VAL A 191 17.39 43.73 -24.42
CA VAL A 191 15.94 43.70 -24.68
C VAL A 191 15.20 44.21 -23.44
N LEU A 192 14.42 45.29 -23.62
CA LEU A 192 13.50 45.78 -22.59
C LEU A 192 12.07 45.37 -22.93
N PHE A 193 11.47 44.55 -22.07
CA PHE A 193 10.04 44.20 -22.18
C PHE A 193 9.21 45.18 -21.36
N THR A 194 8.11 45.65 -21.95
CA THR A 194 7.11 46.49 -21.28
C THR A 194 5.75 45.83 -21.41
N ASP A 195 4.97 45.81 -20.33
CA ASP A 195 3.55 45.45 -20.38
C ASP A 195 2.69 46.60 -19.84
N GLU A 196 1.39 46.48 -20.04
CA GLU A 196 0.39 47.33 -19.42
C GLU A 196 -0.48 46.46 -18.53
N SER A 197 -0.50 46.72 -17.23
CA SER A 197 -1.34 46.01 -16.27
C SER A 197 -2.59 46.81 -15.94
N THR A 198 -3.78 46.24 -16.16
CA THR A 198 -5.04 46.85 -15.74
C THR A 198 -5.43 46.36 -14.34
N PHE A 199 -5.65 47.30 -13.41
CA PHE A 199 -6.22 46.99 -12.09
C PHE A 199 -7.73 47.16 -12.14
N THR A 200 -8.46 46.07 -11.95
CA THR A 200 -9.92 46.10 -11.90
C THR A 200 -10.43 45.85 -10.48
N ARG A 201 -11.67 46.26 -10.19
CA ARG A 201 -12.25 46.16 -8.85
C ARG A 201 -12.94 44.82 -8.60
N GLU A 202 -13.01 43.97 -9.63
CA GLU A 202 -13.54 42.62 -9.53
C GLU A 202 -12.51 41.70 -8.85
N GLY A 203 -12.97 40.92 -7.86
CA GLY A 203 -12.10 40.06 -7.05
C GLY A 203 -11.42 38.97 -7.88
N ILE A 204 -10.21 38.61 -7.47
CA ILE A 204 -9.44 37.49 -8.03
C ILE A 204 -10.17 36.18 -7.69
N SER A 205 -10.48 35.36 -8.70
CA SER A 205 -11.05 34.03 -8.47
C SER A 205 -10.03 33.16 -7.73
N ASN A 206 -10.37 32.68 -6.53
CA ASN A 206 -9.50 31.77 -5.79
C ASN A 206 -9.47 30.39 -6.47
N THR A 207 -8.38 30.08 -7.16
CA THR A 207 -8.17 28.81 -7.86
C THR A 207 -7.62 27.71 -6.97
N HIS A 208 -7.31 27.98 -5.70
CA HIS A 208 -6.67 27.02 -4.80
C HIS A 208 -7.51 25.76 -4.56
N ASN A 209 -8.84 25.86 -4.70
CA ASN A 209 -9.74 24.72 -4.52
C ASN A 209 -10.07 24.00 -5.83
N LEU A 210 -9.60 24.50 -6.98
CA LEU A 210 -9.80 23.86 -8.28
C LEU A 210 -8.79 22.73 -8.45
N HIS A 211 -9.28 21.50 -8.37
CA HIS A 211 -8.51 20.29 -8.58
C HIS A 211 -9.26 19.32 -9.46
N VAL A 212 -8.52 18.38 -10.05
CA VAL A 212 -9.05 17.28 -10.84
C VAL A 212 -8.36 16.00 -10.40
N PHE A 213 -9.11 14.95 -10.11
CA PHE A 213 -8.58 13.62 -9.81
C PHE A 213 -8.20 12.90 -11.10
N PHE A 214 -6.97 12.39 -11.15
CA PHE A 214 -6.43 11.51 -12.19
C PHE A 214 -5.68 10.35 -11.53
#